data_AF-A0A7J5JJE9-F1
#
_entry.id   AF-A0A7J5JJE9-F1
#
_cell.length_a   1.000
_cell.length_b   1.000
_cell.length_c   1.000
_cell.angle_alpha   90.00
_cell.angle_beta   90.00
_cell.angle_gamma   90.00
#
_symmetry.space_group_name_H-M   'P 1'
#
loop_
_entity.id
_entity.type
_entity.pdbx_description
1 polymer ?
#
loop_
_entity_poly.entity_id
_entity_poly.type
_entity_poly.pdbx_seq_one_letter_code
_entity_poly.pdbx_strand_id
1 'polypeptide(L)'
;MTTKQWIGIEEAAKKYQVSSRRINTWCKKQEITCSEIDHYLMLDEDSLLRCIERHTQLSLTEKELEKRKERLIKESEEEIFLLQSMKELAPVMRQIIKELAGMIQNDNRRRMFLFIALEGSFKEYCKQSCQNTYNMQDEFQRLIREIKNRTGFLKTYKDEMIHLKAALRLYEMYYGKDCLYTMNTENQMTKEEKEAIALLNTPIENLGFEVRASRVLCEQGIQTLRDLLELTYKYGWNRLTKIRDLGSTTQNRIMKRLQELNILDDTDEDVSYLYKYLDK
;
A
#
# COMPACT_ATOMS: atom_id res chain seq x y z
N MET A 1 73.47 40.55 -21.70
CA MET A 1 74.09 40.12 -20.44
C MET A 1 73.41 40.87 -19.32
N THR A 2 72.51 40.23 -18.58
CA THR A 2 71.89 40.81 -17.38
C THR A 2 72.93 40.78 -16.26
N THR A 3 73.32 41.95 -15.77
CA THR A 3 74.17 42.11 -14.58
C THR A 3 73.45 41.47 -13.39
N LYS A 4 74.04 40.42 -12.79
CA LYS A 4 73.51 39.82 -11.55
C LYS A 4 73.46 40.90 -10.47
N GLN A 5 72.26 41.35 -10.15
CA GLN A 5 72.03 42.37 -9.14
C GLN A 5 71.88 41.66 -7.79
N TRP A 6 72.83 41.90 -6.89
CA TRP A 6 72.84 41.36 -5.54
C TRP A 6 72.20 42.37 -4.59
N ILE A 7 71.25 41.92 -3.77
CA ILE A 7 70.51 42.77 -2.83
C ILE A 7 70.56 42.19 -1.41
N GLY A 8 70.69 43.05 -0.39
CA GLY A 8 70.67 42.62 1.00
C GLY A 8 69.26 42.23 1.47
N ILE A 9 69.16 41.35 2.47
CA ILE A 9 67.85 40.83 2.96
C ILE A 9 66.91 41.95 3.40
N GLU A 10 67.38 42.91 4.20
CA GLU A 10 66.53 43.99 4.73
C GLU A 10 66.11 44.99 3.63
N GLU A 11 67.00 45.23 2.67
CA GLU A 11 66.71 46.06 1.50
C GLU A 11 65.67 45.38 0.59
N ALA A 12 65.84 44.09 0.33
CA ALA A 12 64.89 43.27 -0.40
C ALA A 12 63.54 43.17 0.31
N ALA A 13 63.54 43.03 1.64
CA ALA A 13 62.33 42.98 2.44
C ALA A 13 61.50 44.27 2.31
N LYS A 14 62.18 45.42 2.36
CA LYS A 14 61.57 46.74 2.16
C LYS A 14 61.11 46.96 0.72
N LYS A 15 61.94 46.59 -0.26
CA LYS A 15 61.68 46.81 -1.70
C LYS A 15 60.50 45.98 -2.21
N TYR A 16 60.42 44.71 -1.83
CA TYR A 16 59.38 43.78 -2.30
C TYR A 16 58.24 43.57 -1.30
N GLN A 17 58.26 44.28 -0.17
CA GLN A 17 57.25 44.17 0.89
C GLN A 17 57.06 42.71 1.38
N VAL A 18 58.15 41.95 1.45
CA VAL A 18 58.18 40.59 1.98
C VAL A 18 58.97 40.58 3.28
N SER A 19 58.49 39.89 4.32
CA SER A 19 59.21 39.88 5.60
C SER A 19 60.60 39.24 5.48
N SER A 20 61.59 39.82 6.15
CA SER A 20 62.97 39.28 6.23
C SER A 20 62.99 37.84 6.72
N ARG A 21 62.04 37.44 7.57
CA ARG A 21 61.86 36.05 8.05
C ARG A 21 61.46 35.09 6.92
N ARG A 22 60.58 35.52 6.01
CA ARG A 22 60.11 34.71 4.88
C ARG A 22 61.20 34.56 3.82
N ILE A 23 61.92 35.63 3.53
CA ILE A 23 63.12 35.61 2.67
C ILE A 23 64.19 34.66 3.24
N ASN A 24 64.50 34.75 4.54
CA ASN A 24 65.41 33.83 5.22
C ASN A 24 64.95 32.36 5.13
N THR A 25 63.63 32.11 5.20
CA THR A 25 63.07 30.76 5.06
C THR A 25 63.26 30.23 3.65
N TRP A 26 63.04 31.06 2.63
CA TRP A 26 63.27 30.71 1.22
C TRP A 26 64.75 30.44 0.92
N CYS A 27 65.66 31.20 1.53
CA CYS A 27 67.10 30.95 1.44
C CYS A 27 67.47 29.60 2.07
N LYS A 28 66.96 29.31 3.28
CA LYS A 28 67.18 28.01 3.96
C LYS A 28 66.64 26.82 3.16
N LYS A 29 65.53 27.01 2.44
CA LYS A 29 64.94 26.01 1.54
C LYS A 29 65.61 25.94 0.16
N GLN A 30 66.65 26.74 -0.07
CA GLN A 30 67.37 26.84 -1.35
C GLN A 30 66.44 27.25 -2.52
N GLU A 31 65.36 27.98 -2.24
CA GLU A 31 64.43 28.48 -3.26
C GLU A 31 64.94 29.78 -3.93
N ILE A 32 65.89 30.45 -3.28
CA ILE A 32 66.55 31.68 -3.72
C ILE A 32 68.06 31.48 -3.64
N THR A 33 68.78 31.90 -4.67
CA THR A 33 70.24 31.91 -4.67
C THR A 33 70.74 32.99 -3.71
N CYS A 34 71.43 32.59 -2.64
CA CYS A 34 72.06 33.48 -1.68
C CYS A 34 73.57 33.22 -1.59
N SER A 35 74.36 34.25 -1.32
CA SER A 35 75.81 34.14 -1.14
C SER A 35 76.27 35.09 -0.04
N GLU A 36 77.23 34.65 0.77
CA GLU A 36 77.82 35.48 1.81
C GLU A 36 78.97 36.29 1.21
N ILE A 37 78.86 37.62 1.29
CA ILE A 37 79.88 38.57 0.84
C ILE A 37 80.21 39.46 2.03
N ASP A 38 81.45 39.46 2.49
CA ASP A 38 81.94 40.25 3.63
C ASP A 38 81.07 40.13 4.90
N HIS A 39 80.67 38.90 5.26
CA HIS A 39 79.78 38.58 6.39
C HIS A 39 78.32 39.04 6.24
N TYR A 40 77.91 39.51 5.06
CA TYR A 40 76.52 39.84 4.74
C TYR A 40 75.94 38.84 3.74
N LEU A 41 74.74 38.33 4.03
CA LEU A 41 74.01 37.46 3.10
C LEU A 41 73.35 38.30 2.01
N MET A 42 73.82 38.09 0.78
CA MET A 42 73.35 38.77 -0.42
C MET A 42 72.47 37.82 -1.24
N LEU A 43 71.39 38.36 -1.79
CA LEU A 43 70.39 37.60 -2.56
C LEU A 43 70.51 37.95 -4.04
N ASP A 44 70.39 36.94 -4.90
CA ASP A 44 70.18 37.15 -6.33
C ASP A 44 68.75 37.68 -6.56
N GLU A 45 68.64 38.92 -7.03
CA GLU A 45 67.36 39.62 -7.19
C GLU A 45 66.41 38.88 -8.15
N ASP A 46 66.94 38.32 -9.24
CA ASP A 46 66.17 37.54 -10.21
C ASP A 46 65.60 36.24 -9.62
N SER A 47 66.39 35.54 -8.79
CA SER A 47 65.93 34.34 -8.09
C SER A 47 64.87 34.66 -7.02
N LEU A 48 65.02 35.78 -6.32
CA LEU A 48 64.03 36.27 -5.36
C LEU A 48 62.71 36.62 -6.05
N LEU A 49 62.74 37.35 -7.17
CA LEU A 49 61.56 37.70 -7.96
C LEU A 49 60.79 36.47 -8.45
N ARG A 50 61.50 35.50 -9.05
CA ARG A 50 60.90 34.22 -9.48
C ARG A 50 60.28 33.45 -8.30
N CYS A 51 60.91 33.49 -7.13
CA CYS A 51 60.40 32.85 -5.92
C CYS A 51 59.10 33.53 -5.43
N ILE A 52 59.07 34.86 -5.39
CA ILE A 52 57.87 35.64 -5.01
C ILE A 52 56.72 35.35 -5.97
N GLU A 53 56.98 35.38 -7.28
CA GLU A 53 55.99 35.12 -8.31
C GLU A 53 55.39 33.70 -8.15
N ARG A 54 56.25 32.69 -7.99
CA ARG A 54 55.83 31.30 -7.76
C ARG A 54 54.95 31.16 -6.53
N HIS A 55 55.35 31.71 -5.39
CA HIS A 55 54.55 31.64 -4.15
C HIS A 55 53.23 32.41 -4.25
N THR A 56 53.20 33.49 -5.02
CA THR A 56 51.97 34.26 -5.28
C THR A 56 51.01 33.45 -6.15
N GLN A 57 51.49 32.84 -7.23
CA GLN A 57 50.70 31.96 -8.09
C GLN A 57 50.16 30.75 -7.31
N LEU A 58 51.00 30.09 -6.51
CA LEU A 58 50.57 28.97 -5.66
C LEU A 58 49.46 29.39 -4.70
N SER A 59 49.62 30.52 -4.00
CA SER A 59 48.60 31.05 -3.09
C SER A 59 47.27 31.35 -3.79
N LEU A 60 47.31 31.88 -5.02
CA LEU A 60 46.11 32.09 -5.84
C LEU A 60 45.45 30.75 -6.22
N THR A 61 46.23 29.77 -6.68
CA THR A 61 45.70 28.44 -7.06
C THR A 61 45.11 27.69 -5.87
N GLU A 62 45.72 27.77 -4.68
CA GLU A 62 45.18 27.16 -3.46
C GLU A 62 43.83 27.79 -3.08
N LYS A 63 43.71 29.12 -3.15
CA LYS A 63 42.43 29.82 -2.90
C LYS A 63 41.35 29.43 -3.90
N GLU A 64 41.70 29.28 -5.19
CA GLU A 64 40.76 28.84 -6.22
C GLU A 64 40.31 27.39 -5.99
N LEU A 65 41.23 26.51 -5.62
CA LEU A 65 40.94 25.13 -5.27
C LEU A 65 40.00 25.05 -4.06
N GLU A 66 40.24 25.85 -3.03
CA GLU A 66 39.41 25.86 -1.82
C GLU A 66 37.99 26.35 -2.12
N LYS A 67 37.84 27.43 -2.89
CA LYS A 67 36.52 27.88 -3.40
C LYS A 67 35.82 26.82 -4.25
N ARG A 68 36.57 26.02 -5.00
CA ARG A 68 35.99 24.91 -5.78
C ARG A 68 35.52 23.79 -4.86
N LYS A 69 36.27 23.43 -3.82
CA LYS A 69 35.86 22.45 -2.82
C LYS A 69 34.61 22.91 -2.07
N GLU A 70 34.58 24.15 -1.60
CA GLU A 70 33.41 24.71 -0.91
C GLU A 70 32.14 24.63 -1.77
N ARG A 71 32.26 24.96 -3.07
CA ARG A 71 31.14 24.80 -4.02
C ARG A 71 30.69 23.34 -4.14
N LEU A 72 31.62 22.41 -4.33
CA LEU A 72 31.30 20.98 -4.45
C LEU A 72 30.69 20.41 -3.16
N ILE A 73 31.17 20.84 -1.99
CA ILE A 73 30.60 20.46 -0.69
C ILE A 73 29.16 20.96 -0.61
N LYS A 74 28.93 22.24 -0.93
CA LYS A 74 27.59 22.81 -0.90
C LYS A 74 26.62 22.13 -1.88
N GLU A 75 27.05 21.88 -3.11
CA GLU A 75 26.27 21.11 -4.10
C GLU A 75 25.96 19.71 -3.56
N SER A 76 26.94 19.04 -2.95
CA SER A 76 26.74 17.73 -2.33
C SER A 76 25.81 17.78 -1.11
N GLU A 77 25.83 18.85 -0.30
CA GLU A 77 24.92 19.04 0.84
C GLU A 77 23.48 19.20 0.36
N GLU A 78 23.27 19.97 -0.71
CA GLU A 78 21.96 20.13 -1.35
C GLU A 78 21.44 18.77 -1.88
N GLU A 79 22.29 18.00 -2.57
CA GLU A 79 21.95 16.66 -3.03
C GLU A 79 21.62 15.70 -1.87
N ILE A 80 22.41 15.72 -0.80
CA ILE A 80 22.17 14.90 0.40
C ILE A 80 20.82 15.27 1.03
N PHE A 81 20.52 16.56 1.16
CA PHE A 81 19.25 17.03 1.68
C PHE A 81 18.06 16.54 0.84
N LEU A 82 18.16 16.63 -0.49
CA LEU A 82 17.13 16.10 -1.40
C LEU A 82 16.95 14.59 -1.22
N LEU A 83 18.05 13.82 -1.16
CA LEU A 83 18.01 12.37 -0.97
C LEU A 83 17.39 11.98 0.39
N GLN A 84 17.74 12.70 1.46
CA GLN A 84 17.15 12.50 2.79
C GLN A 84 15.66 12.80 2.79
N SER A 85 15.25 13.89 2.14
CA SER A 85 13.83 14.27 2.00
C SER A 85 13.04 13.22 1.23
N MET A 86 13.64 12.58 0.23
CA MET A 86 13.03 11.50 -0.55
C MET A 86 12.93 10.16 0.22
N LYS A 87 13.65 9.99 1.33
CA LYS A 87 13.59 8.76 2.15
C LYS A 87 12.18 8.50 2.68
N GLU A 88 11.44 9.55 3.02
CA GLU A 88 10.05 9.46 3.48
C GLU A 88 9.12 8.93 2.38
N LEU A 89 9.48 9.11 1.10
CA LEU A 89 8.74 8.58 -0.04
C LEU A 89 9.13 7.13 -0.38
N ALA A 90 10.08 6.53 0.33
CA ALA A 90 10.54 5.17 0.05
C ALA A 90 9.39 4.13 0.02
N PRO A 91 8.39 4.15 0.93
CA PRO A 91 7.26 3.22 0.86
C PRO A 91 6.44 3.37 -0.44
N VAL A 92 6.20 4.61 -0.86
CA VAL A 92 5.47 4.92 -2.09
C VAL A 92 6.27 4.49 -3.32
N MET A 93 7.57 4.80 -3.35
CA MET A 93 8.48 4.36 -4.41
C MET A 93 8.54 2.84 -4.52
N ARG A 94 8.58 2.11 -3.40
CA ARG A 94 8.52 0.64 -3.39
C ARG A 94 7.20 0.13 -3.98
N GLN A 95 6.07 0.78 -3.67
CA GLN A 95 4.79 0.39 -4.25
C GLN A 95 4.77 0.63 -5.76
N ILE A 96 5.25 1.79 -6.23
CA ILE A 96 5.37 2.08 -7.67
C ILE A 96 6.23 1.03 -8.37
N ILE A 97 7.37 0.65 -7.78
CA ILE A 97 8.24 -0.41 -8.33
C ILE A 97 7.50 -1.75 -8.42
N LYS A 98 6.68 -2.11 -7.43
CA LYS A 98 5.87 -3.35 -7.48
C LYS A 98 4.82 -3.30 -8.60
N GLU A 99 4.13 -2.17 -8.78
CA GLU A 99 3.16 -2.01 -9.88
C GLU A 99 3.85 -2.12 -11.25
N LEU A 100 5.01 -1.47 -11.41
CA LEU A 100 5.82 -1.58 -12.64
C LEU A 100 6.29 -3.02 -12.89
N ALA A 101 6.64 -3.76 -11.84
CA ALA A 101 7.02 -5.16 -11.95
C ALA A 101 5.85 -6.04 -12.44
N GLY A 102 4.61 -5.69 -12.11
CA GLY A 102 3.41 -6.35 -12.62
C GLY A 102 3.27 -6.29 -14.14
N MET A 103 3.88 -5.30 -14.80
CA MET A 103 3.87 -5.17 -16.27
C MET A 103 4.82 -6.15 -16.97
N ILE A 104 5.79 -6.72 -16.24
CA ILE A 104 6.83 -7.57 -16.77
C ILE A 104 6.29 -9.00 -16.80
N GLN A 105 6.06 -9.56 -17.99
CA GLN A 105 5.44 -10.89 -18.11
C GLN A 105 6.39 -12.04 -17.73
N ASN A 106 7.67 -11.92 -18.08
CA ASN A 106 8.65 -12.95 -17.79
C ASN A 106 9.07 -12.92 -16.31
N ASP A 107 8.89 -14.03 -15.60
CA ASP A 107 9.15 -14.12 -14.16
C ASP A 107 10.63 -13.91 -13.79
N ASN A 108 11.56 -14.38 -14.62
CA ASN A 108 13.00 -14.17 -14.38
C ASN A 108 13.37 -12.69 -14.53
N ARG A 109 12.87 -12.02 -15.59
CA ARG A 109 13.06 -10.57 -15.78
C ARG A 109 12.40 -9.77 -14.67
N ARG A 110 11.21 -10.18 -14.22
CA ARG A 110 10.49 -9.56 -13.10
C ARG A 110 11.26 -9.68 -11.80
N ARG A 111 11.80 -10.87 -11.49
CA ARG A 111 12.63 -11.11 -10.30
C ARG A 111 13.91 -10.30 -10.33
N MET A 112 14.59 -10.25 -11.48
CA MET A 112 15.76 -9.40 -11.70
C MET A 112 15.42 -7.92 -11.44
N PHE A 113 14.33 -7.43 -12.02
CA PHE A 113 13.89 -6.05 -11.85
C PHE A 113 13.60 -5.70 -10.39
N LEU A 114 12.81 -6.51 -9.70
CA LEU A 114 12.47 -6.30 -8.30
C LEU A 114 13.71 -6.30 -7.40
N PHE A 115 14.61 -7.27 -7.58
CA PHE A 115 15.83 -7.35 -6.79
C PHE A 115 16.69 -6.10 -6.97
N ILE A 116 16.97 -5.72 -8.22
CA ILE A 116 17.85 -4.58 -8.50
C ILE A 116 17.21 -3.26 -8.08
N ALA A 117 15.92 -3.06 -8.35
CA ALA A 117 15.22 -1.81 -8.05
C ALA A 117 14.95 -1.61 -6.55
N LEU A 118 14.89 -2.68 -5.74
CA LEU A 118 14.61 -2.62 -4.31
C LEU A 118 15.85 -2.79 -3.42
N GLU A 119 16.83 -3.60 -3.83
CA GLU A 119 18.02 -3.98 -3.06
C GLU A 119 19.33 -3.38 -3.63
N GLY A 120 19.31 -2.87 -4.87
CA GLY A 120 20.34 -1.95 -5.38
C GLY A 120 21.66 -2.57 -5.86
N SER A 121 21.85 -3.90 -5.78
CA SER A 121 23.13 -4.53 -6.12
C SER A 121 23.05 -5.54 -7.26
N PHE A 122 23.49 -5.11 -8.45
CA PHE A 122 23.69 -6.01 -9.61
C PHE A 122 24.66 -7.14 -9.30
N LYS A 123 25.73 -6.85 -8.54
CA LYS A 123 26.78 -7.83 -8.22
C LYS A 123 26.24 -8.94 -7.33
N GLU A 124 25.40 -8.62 -6.36
CA GLU A 124 24.77 -9.62 -5.49
C GLU A 124 23.77 -10.47 -6.25
N TYR A 125 22.95 -9.86 -7.12
CA TYR A 125 22.03 -10.61 -7.97
C TYR A 125 22.75 -11.60 -8.88
N CYS A 126 23.83 -11.17 -9.55
CA CYS A 126 24.60 -12.01 -10.47
C CYS A 126 25.28 -13.19 -9.74
N LYS A 127 25.74 -12.98 -8.50
CA LYS A 127 26.28 -14.06 -7.64
C LYS A 127 25.20 -15.10 -7.29
N GLN A 128 24.00 -14.66 -6.93
CA GLN A 128 22.90 -15.56 -6.56
C GLN A 128 22.32 -16.32 -7.75
N SER A 129 22.28 -15.69 -8.92
CA SER A 129 21.71 -16.25 -10.15
C SER A 129 22.73 -17.01 -11.03
N CYS A 130 24.03 -16.97 -10.69
CA CYS A 130 25.12 -17.53 -11.49
C CYS A 130 25.17 -16.98 -12.93
N GLN A 131 24.89 -15.68 -13.12
CA GLN A 131 24.84 -15.02 -14.43
C GLN A 131 25.96 -13.98 -14.62
N ASN A 132 26.30 -13.69 -15.88
CA ASN A 132 27.32 -12.70 -16.23
C ASN A 132 26.80 -11.27 -16.06
N THR A 133 27.54 -10.45 -15.30
CA THR A 133 27.24 -9.05 -15.01
C THR A 133 26.97 -8.18 -16.24
N TYR A 134 27.73 -8.35 -17.34
CA TYR A 134 27.56 -7.53 -18.54
C TYR A 134 26.25 -7.81 -19.27
N ASN A 135 25.92 -9.09 -19.46
CA ASN A 135 24.68 -9.50 -20.12
C ASN A 135 23.45 -9.05 -19.30
N MET A 136 23.58 -9.05 -17.98
CA MET A 136 22.51 -8.63 -17.07
C MET A 136 22.27 -7.13 -17.05
N GLN A 137 23.33 -6.33 -17.19
CA GLN A 137 23.19 -4.89 -17.32
C GLN A 137 22.50 -4.51 -18.63
N ASP A 138 22.87 -5.15 -19.74
CA ASP A 138 22.22 -4.93 -21.03
C ASP A 138 20.74 -5.35 -21.00
N GLU A 139 20.44 -6.51 -20.42
CA GLU A 139 19.06 -7.00 -20.29
C GLU A 139 18.20 -6.10 -19.38
N PHE A 140 18.75 -5.63 -18.25
CA PHE A 140 18.06 -4.68 -17.38
C PHE A 140 17.82 -3.33 -18.08
N GLN A 141 18.81 -2.82 -18.84
CA GLN A 141 18.66 -1.60 -19.63
C GLN A 141 17.55 -1.72 -20.69
N ARG A 142 17.48 -2.86 -21.40
CA ARG A 142 16.39 -3.15 -22.35
C ARG A 142 15.04 -3.15 -21.64
N LEU A 143 14.95 -3.82 -20.50
CA LEU A 143 13.74 -3.89 -19.69
C LEU A 143 13.27 -2.50 -19.22
N ILE A 144 14.17 -1.64 -18.75
CA ILE A 144 13.84 -0.27 -18.37
C ILE A 144 13.29 0.54 -19.55
N ARG A 145 13.85 0.37 -20.76
CA ARG A 145 13.32 1.01 -21.98
C ARG A 145 11.93 0.51 -22.33
N GLU A 146 11.69 -0.79 -22.22
CA GLU A 146 10.36 -1.38 -22.43
C GLU A 146 9.32 -0.81 -21.45
N ILE A 147 9.67 -0.73 -20.16
CA ILE A 147 8.81 -0.16 -19.12
C ILE A 147 8.53 1.33 -19.41
N LYS A 148 9.57 2.10 -19.76
CA LYS A 148 9.44 3.51 -20.14
C LYS A 148 8.48 3.72 -21.32
N ASN A 149 8.55 2.87 -22.33
CA ASN A 149 7.69 2.98 -23.51
C ASN A 149 6.22 2.64 -23.23
N ARG A 150 5.93 2.01 -22.08
CA ARG A 150 4.57 1.68 -21.64
C ARG A 150 4.00 2.67 -20.63
N THR A 151 4.69 3.77 -20.33
CA THR A 151 4.33 4.79 -19.30
C THR A 151 2.91 5.37 -19.41
N GLY A 152 2.26 5.29 -20.58
CA GLY A 152 0.84 5.64 -20.73
C GLY A 152 -0.12 4.75 -19.92
N PHE A 153 0.32 3.60 -19.43
CA PHE A 153 -0.53 2.63 -18.71
C PHE A 153 -1.20 3.22 -17.46
N LEU A 154 -0.52 4.09 -16.70
CA LEU A 154 -1.14 4.72 -15.52
C LEU A 154 -2.28 5.65 -15.89
N LYS A 155 -2.13 6.35 -17.02
CA LYS A 155 -3.20 7.20 -17.56
C LYS A 155 -4.37 6.34 -18.03
N THR A 156 -4.09 5.30 -18.81
CA THR A 156 -5.10 4.33 -19.26
C THR A 156 -5.84 3.69 -18.08
N TYR A 157 -5.12 3.22 -17.06
CA TYR A 157 -5.68 2.63 -15.85
C TYR A 157 -6.54 3.62 -15.05
N LYS A 158 -6.10 4.88 -14.95
CA LYS A 158 -6.90 5.94 -14.33
C LYS A 158 -8.20 6.19 -15.11
N ASP A 159 -8.12 6.28 -16.44
CA ASP A 159 -9.26 6.51 -17.31
C ASP A 159 -10.25 5.33 -17.25
N GLU A 160 -9.73 4.09 -17.28
CA GLU A 160 -10.51 2.86 -17.08
C GLU A 160 -11.17 2.82 -15.70
N MET A 161 -10.47 3.20 -14.63
CA MET A 161 -11.03 3.26 -13.29
C MET A 161 -12.15 4.29 -13.17
N ILE A 162 -12.02 5.45 -13.84
CA ILE A 162 -13.10 6.44 -13.93
C ILE A 162 -14.30 5.84 -14.66
N HIS A 163 -14.07 5.17 -15.79
CA HIS A 163 -15.10 4.49 -16.56
C HIS A 163 -15.81 3.39 -15.74
N LEU A 164 -15.05 2.53 -15.04
CA LEU A 164 -15.60 1.47 -14.19
C LEU A 164 -16.42 2.05 -13.04
N LYS A 165 -15.94 3.12 -12.38
CA LYS A 165 -16.69 3.80 -11.32
C LYS A 165 -17.98 4.40 -11.86
N ALA A 166 -17.97 4.99 -13.05
CA ALA A 166 -19.18 5.49 -13.69
C ALA A 166 -20.16 4.35 -14.05
N ALA A 167 -19.64 3.24 -14.58
CA ALA A 167 -20.43 2.05 -14.89
C ALA A 167 -21.05 1.43 -13.63
N LEU A 168 -20.29 1.33 -12.53
CA LEU A 168 -20.79 0.88 -11.23
C LEU A 168 -21.90 1.79 -10.72
N ARG A 169 -21.74 3.11 -10.80
CA ARG A 169 -22.79 4.06 -10.41
C ARG A 169 -24.06 3.92 -11.26
N LEU A 170 -23.91 3.69 -12.56
CA LEU A 170 -25.05 3.42 -13.44
C LEU A 170 -25.73 2.10 -13.04
N TYR A 171 -24.94 1.05 -12.79
CA TYR A 171 -25.46 -0.23 -12.33
C TYR A 171 -26.19 -0.11 -10.99
N GLU A 172 -25.62 0.60 -10.01
CA GLU A 172 -26.27 0.93 -8.74
C GLU A 172 -27.54 1.78 -8.93
N MET A 173 -27.57 2.68 -9.91
CA MET A 173 -28.78 3.45 -10.22
C MET A 173 -29.88 2.57 -10.84
N TYR A 174 -29.53 1.70 -11.78
CA TYR A 174 -30.47 0.85 -12.50
C TYR A 174 -30.96 -0.35 -11.68
N TYR A 175 -30.08 -0.97 -10.89
CA TYR A 175 -30.35 -2.20 -10.13
C TYR A 175 -30.31 -2.01 -8.61
N GLY A 176 -29.82 -0.88 -8.10
CA GLY A 176 -29.74 -0.61 -6.66
C GLY A 176 -31.10 -0.36 -6.01
N LYS A 177 -32.14 0.03 -6.78
CA LYS A 177 -33.53 -0.01 -6.28
C LYS A 177 -33.99 -1.46 -6.06
N ASP A 178 -33.76 -2.35 -7.02
CA ASP A 178 -34.17 -3.77 -6.90
C ASP A 178 -33.38 -4.51 -5.81
N CYS A 179 -32.08 -4.24 -5.66
CA CYS A 179 -31.27 -4.82 -4.58
C CYS A 179 -31.63 -4.29 -3.18
N LEU A 180 -32.07 -3.03 -3.04
CA LEU A 180 -32.53 -2.49 -1.76
C LEU A 180 -33.90 -3.04 -1.36
N TYR A 181 -34.78 -3.36 -2.31
CA TYR A 181 -36.03 -4.07 -2.01
C TYR A 181 -35.76 -5.49 -1.51
N THR A 182 -34.84 -6.24 -2.14
CA THR A 182 -34.53 -7.62 -1.73
C THR A 182 -33.74 -7.70 -0.41
N MET A 183 -32.84 -6.77 -0.13
CA MET A 183 -32.05 -6.75 1.12
C MET A 183 -32.81 -6.19 2.32
N ASN A 184 -33.80 -5.31 2.11
CA ASN A 184 -34.64 -4.81 3.20
C ASN A 184 -35.72 -5.81 3.62
N THR A 185 -36.19 -6.69 2.73
CA THR A 185 -37.13 -7.75 3.11
C THR A 185 -36.48 -8.82 4.00
N GLU A 186 -35.20 -9.13 3.79
CA GLU A 186 -34.48 -10.10 4.64
C GLU A 186 -34.08 -9.52 6.02
N ASN A 187 -33.89 -8.19 6.13
CA ASN A 187 -33.43 -7.55 7.37
C ASN A 187 -34.51 -6.81 8.18
N GLN A 188 -35.79 -6.85 7.77
CA GLN A 188 -36.91 -6.27 8.53
C GLN A 188 -37.98 -7.31 8.90
N MET A 189 -37.60 -8.53 9.29
CA MET A 189 -38.58 -9.34 10.04
C MET A 189 -38.93 -8.62 11.34
N THR A 190 -40.18 -8.18 11.46
CA THR A 190 -40.69 -7.56 12.68
C THR A 190 -40.58 -8.56 13.83
N LYS A 191 -40.55 -8.08 15.07
CA LYS A 191 -40.52 -8.96 16.26
C LYS A 191 -41.69 -9.96 16.23
N GLU A 192 -42.87 -9.51 15.80
CA GLU A 192 -44.07 -10.35 15.61
C GLU A 192 -43.85 -11.47 14.60
N GLU A 193 -43.18 -11.20 13.47
CA GLU A 193 -42.90 -12.21 12.44
C GLU A 193 -41.94 -13.29 12.92
N LYS A 194 -40.89 -12.91 13.66
CA LYS A 194 -39.95 -13.88 14.24
C LYS A 194 -40.62 -14.77 15.28
N GLU A 195 -41.48 -14.20 16.11
CA GLU A 195 -42.25 -14.92 17.12
C GLU A 195 -43.28 -15.86 16.47
N ALA A 196 -43.95 -15.43 15.40
CA ALA A 196 -44.89 -16.26 14.64
C ALA A 196 -44.19 -17.43 13.94
N ILE A 197 -43.03 -17.21 13.30
CA ILE A 197 -42.26 -18.29 12.65
C ILE A 197 -41.75 -19.29 13.69
N ALA A 198 -41.28 -18.82 14.85
CA ALA A 198 -40.88 -19.70 15.94
C ALA A 198 -42.05 -20.56 16.45
N LEU A 199 -43.24 -19.97 16.57
CA LEU A 199 -44.45 -20.68 16.97
C LEU A 199 -44.88 -21.72 15.92
N LEU A 200 -44.87 -21.35 14.63
CA LEU A 200 -45.16 -22.26 13.51
C LEU A 200 -44.22 -23.48 13.49
N ASN A 201 -42.94 -23.27 13.80
CA ASN A 201 -41.94 -24.34 13.83
C ASN A 201 -41.97 -25.16 15.14
N THR A 202 -42.93 -24.91 16.05
CA THR A 202 -43.07 -25.67 17.29
C THR A 202 -43.52 -27.10 16.97
N PRO A 203 -42.82 -28.14 17.45
CA PRO A 203 -43.22 -29.52 17.28
C PRO A 203 -44.61 -29.81 17.88
N ILE A 204 -45.40 -30.66 17.21
CA ILE A 204 -46.75 -31.06 17.67
C ILE A 204 -46.71 -31.65 19.09
N GLU A 205 -45.66 -32.38 19.43
CA GLU A 205 -45.44 -32.96 20.77
C GLU A 205 -45.37 -31.89 21.88
N ASN A 206 -44.92 -30.68 21.55
CA ASN A 206 -44.72 -29.59 22.50
C ASN A 206 -45.96 -28.69 22.66
N LEU A 207 -47.02 -28.91 21.86
CA LEU A 207 -48.26 -28.12 21.94
C LEU A 207 -49.23 -28.62 23.05
N GLY A 208 -48.88 -29.72 23.71
CA GLY A 208 -49.67 -30.27 24.82
C GLY A 208 -51.00 -30.88 24.38
N PHE A 209 -51.07 -31.42 23.16
CA PHE A 209 -52.20 -32.26 22.76
C PHE A 209 -52.18 -33.59 23.54
N GLU A 210 -53.32 -34.28 23.54
CA GLU A 210 -53.43 -35.63 24.07
C GLU A 210 -52.42 -36.56 23.36
N VAL A 211 -51.73 -37.42 24.11
CA VAL A 211 -50.65 -38.29 23.61
C VAL A 211 -51.05 -39.06 22.34
N ARG A 212 -52.31 -39.54 22.29
CA ARG A 212 -52.87 -40.22 21.12
C ARG A 212 -52.97 -39.30 19.90
N ALA A 213 -53.42 -38.06 20.08
CA ALA A 213 -53.57 -37.08 19.01
C ALA A 213 -52.21 -36.73 18.40
N SER A 214 -51.21 -36.41 19.24
CA SER A 214 -49.84 -36.11 18.77
C SER A 214 -49.25 -37.28 17.99
N ARG A 215 -49.37 -38.50 18.51
CA ARG A 215 -48.85 -39.70 17.83
C ARG A 215 -49.48 -39.91 16.46
N VAL A 216 -50.82 -39.83 16.35
CA VAL A 216 -51.52 -40.03 15.08
C VAL A 216 -51.14 -38.94 14.06
N LEU A 217 -51.01 -37.67 14.50
CA LEU A 217 -50.55 -36.58 13.64
C LEU A 217 -49.13 -36.82 13.13
N CYS A 218 -48.20 -37.19 14.02
CA CYS A 218 -46.81 -37.47 13.66
C CYS A 218 -46.69 -38.70 12.73
N GLU A 219 -47.48 -39.75 12.93
CA GLU A 219 -47.53 -40.93 12.05
C GLU A 219 -48.01 -40.59 10.63
N GLN A 220 -48.76 -39.50 10.45
CA GLN A 220 -49.18 -38.97 9.14
C GLN A 220 -48.21 -37.94 8.56
N GLY A 221 -47.05 -37.71 9.20
CA GLY A 221 -46.06 -36.75 8.74
C GLY A 221 -46.33 -35.30 9.15
N ILE A 222 -47.29 -35.05 10.05
CA ILE A 222 -47.57 -33.72 10.61
C ILE A 222 -46.70 -33.57 11.87
N GLN A 223 -45.55 -32.92 11.74
CA GLN A 223 -44.53 -32.87 12.79
C GLN A 223 -44.53 -31.55 13.55
N THR A 224 -44.92 -30.46 12.90
CA THR A 224 -44.91 -29.09 13.44
C THR A 224 -46.30 -28.45 13.38
N LEU A 225 -46.48 -27.34 14.12
CA LEU A 225 -47.69 -26.53 14.01
C LEU A 225 -47.91 -26.05 12.56
N ARG A 226 -46.82 -25.72 11.83
CA ARG A 226 -46.86 -25.34 10.42
C ARG A 226 -47.52 -26.43 9.57
N ASP A 227 -47.08 -27.68 9.68
CA ASP A 227 -47.62 -28.79 8.89
C ASP A 227 -49.12 -28.99 9.14
N LEU A 228 -49.55 -28.82 10.39
CA LEU A 228 -50.96 -28.92 10.78
C LEU A 228 -51.78 -27.79 10.16
N LEU A 229 -51.29 -26.55 10.28
CA LEU A 229 -51.97 -25.37 9.75
C LEU A 229 -51.97 -25.32 8.22
N GLU A 230 -50.95 -25.82 7.53
CA GLU A 230 -50.94 -25.95 6.06
C GLU A 230 -52.00 -26.94 5.59
N LEU A 231 -52.13 -28.08 6.28
CA LEU A 231 -53.15 -29.08 5.96
C LEU A 231 -54.56 -28.49 6.13
N THR A 232 -54.81 -27.79 7.23
CA THR A 232 -56.13 -27.22 7.52
C THR A 232 -56.41 -25.98 6.68
N TYR A 233 -55.39 -25.18 6.34
CA TYR A 233 -55.53 -24.05 5.42
C TYR A 233 -55.97 -24.53 4.02
N LYS A 234 -55.40 -25.63 3.53
CA LYS A 234 -55.68 -26.14 2.18
C LYS A 234 -56.99 -26.93 2.08
N TYR A 235 -57.37 -27.67 3.13
CA TYR A 235 -58.48 -28.63 3.06
C TYR A 235 -59.56 -28.45 4.14
N GLY A 236 -59.41 -27.47 5.03
CA GLY A 236 -60.27 -27.22 6.19
C GLY A 236 -60.02 -28.17 7.36
N TRP A 237 -60.47 -27.78 8.56
CA TRP A 237 -60.33 -28.59 9.79
C TRP A 237 -61.04 -29.94 9.71
N ASN A 238 -62.14 -30.03 8.95
CA ASN A 238 -62.85 -31.28 8.68
C ASN A 238 -61.96 -32.36 8.04
N ARG A 239 -60.86 -31.98 7.38
CA ARG A 239 -59.88 -32.93 6.83
C ARG A 239 -59.26 -33.81 7.91
N LEU A 240 -59.12 -33.32 9.14
CA LEU A 240 -58.55 -34.07 10.25
C LEU A 240 -59.37 -35.33 10.56
N THR A 241 -60.71 -35.29 10.50
CA THR A 241 -61.56 -36.49 10.70
C THR A 241 -61.39 -37.58 9.65
N LYS A 242 -60.77 -37.24 8.51
CA LYS A 242 -60.48 -38.20 7.43
C LYS A 242 -59.12 -38.87 7.60
N ILE A 243 -58.32 -38.42 8.57
CA ILE A 243 -57.09 -39.09 8.98
C ILE A 243 -57.48 -40.37 9.73
N ARG A 244 -56.85 -41.48 9.33
CA ARG A 244 -57.03 -42.77 9.98
C ARG A 244 -56.70 -42.63 11.47
N ASP A 245 -57.59 -43.15 12.32
CA ASP A 245 -57.47 -43.14 13.79
C ASP A 245 -57.66 -41.77 14.47
N LEU A 246 -58.11 -40.74 13.75
CA LEU A 246 -58.47 -39.42 14.27
C LEU A 246 -59.98 -39.12 14.09
N GLY A 247 -60.73 -39.10 15.20
CA GLY A 247 -62.18 -38.84 15.20
C GLY A 247 -62.56 -37.38 15.49
N SER A 248 -63.85 -37.05 15.34
CA SER A 248 -64.39 -35.71 15.62
C SER A 248 -64.11 -35.23 17.05
N THR A 249 -64.18 -36.13 18.04
CA THR A 249 -63.84 -35.79 19.43
C THR A 249 -62.38 -35.39 19.59
N THR A 250 -61.46 -36.04 18.87
CA THR A 250 -60.03 -35.72 18.89
C THR A 250 -59.74 -34.41 18.17
N GLN A 251 -60.39 -34.17 17.02
CA GLN A 251 -60.34 -32.89 16.33
C GLN A 251 -60.77 -31.73 17.24
N ASN A 252 -61.93 -31.84 17.91
CA ASN A 252 -62.44 -30.77 18.78
C ASN A 252 -61.49 -30.48 19.95
N ARG A 253 -60.81 -31.52 20.49
CA ARG A 253 -59.78 -31.34 21.52
C ARG A 253 -58.55 -30.60 21.00
N ILE A 254 -58.11 -30.89 19.77
CA ILE A 254 -57.00 -30.18 19.12
C ILE A 254 -57.37 -28.71 18.91
N MET A 255 -58.55 -28.44 18.34
CA MET A 255 -59.02 -27.07 18.08
C MET A 255 -59.17 -26.28 19.39
N LYS A 256 -59.79 -26.86 20.41
CA LYS A 256 -59.89 -26.24 21.74
C LYS A 256 -58.52 -25.92 22.34
N ARG A 257 -57.56 -26.84 22.19
CA ARG A 257 -56.20 -26.60 22.69
C ARG A 257 -55.50 -25.48 21.94
N LEU A 258 -55.73 -25.35 20.63
CA LEU A 258 -55.20 -24.24 19.84
C LEU A 258 -55.85 -22.90 20.20
N GLN A 259 -57.13 -22.88 20.57
CA GLN A 259 -57.80 -21.70 21.14
C GLN A 259 -57.18 -21.30 22.50
N GLU A 260 -56.94 -22.27 23.39
CA GLU A 260 -56.24 -22.02 24.68
C GLU A 260 -54.83 -21.43 24.49
N LEU A 261 -54.18 -21.74 23.37
CA LEU A 261 -52.87 -21.20 22.99
C LEU A 261 -52.97 -19.85 22.23
N ASN A 262 -54.17 -19.29 22.08
CA ASN A 262 -54.49 -18.10 21.28
C ASN A 262 -54.05 -18.22 19.81
N ILE A 263 -54.04 -19.43 19.24
CA ILE A 263 -53.65 -19.70 17.84
C ILE A 263 -54.86 -19.62 16.92
N LEU A 264 -56.03 -20.03 17.41
CA LEU A 264 -57.32 -19.92 16.74
C LEU A 264 -58.18 -18.86 17.44
N ASP A 265 -58.98 -18.14 16.67
CA ASP A 265 -59.97 -17.20 17.21
C ASP A 265 -61.12 -17.97 17.88
N ASP A 266 -61.64 -17.41 18.98
CA ASP A 266 -62.81 -17.94 19.70
C ASP A 266 -64.12 -17.69 18.94
N THR A 267 -64.12 -16.74 18.00
CA THR A 267 -65.32 -16.31 17.25
C THR A 267 -65.48 -17.00 15.89
N ASP A 268 -64.37 -17.30 15.21
CA ASP A 268 -64.31 -18.06 13.96
C ASP A 268 -63.31 -19.21 14.12
N GLU A 269 -63.79 -20.40 14.52
CA GLU A 269 -62.99 -21.59 14.89
C GLU A 269 -62.03 -22.08 13.78
N ASP A 270 -62.15 -21.53 12.57
CA ASP A 270 -61.38 -21.94 11.40
C ASP A 270 -60.21 -20.98 11.03
N VAL A 271 -60.13 -19.79 11.63
CA VAL A 271 -59.19 -18.74 11.23
C VAL A 271 -58.04 -18.59 12.22
N SER A 272 -56.82 -18.91 11.78
CA SER A 272 -55.59 -18.63 12.55
C SER A 272 -54.91 -17.37 12.03
N TYR A 273 -54.50 -16.48 12.93
CA TYR A 273 -53.68 -15.33 12.57
C TYR A 273 -52.31 -15.74 11.98
N LEU A 274 -51.86 -16.99 12.19
CA LEU A 274 -50.61 -17.50 11.65
C LEU A 274 -50.67 -17.84 10.16
N TYR A 275 -51.88 -17.91 9.57
CA TYR A 275 -52.01 -18.19 8.14
C TYR A 275 -51.28 -17.17 7.25
N LYS A 276 -51.15 -15.92 7.70
CA LYS A 276 -50.38 -14.88 6.99
C LYS A 276 -48.86 -15.14 6.95
N TYR A 277 -48.37 -16.13 7.70
CA TYR A 277 -46.95 -16.45 7.84
C TYR A 277 -46.58 -17.85 7.34
N LEU A 278 -47.52 -18.61 6.76
CA LEU A 278 -47.22 -19.96 6.24
C LEU A 278 -46.24 -19.95 5.05
N ASP A 279 -46.26 -18.89 4.23
CA ASP A 279 -45.35 -18.73 3.09
C ASP A 279 -43.99 -18.10 3.44
N LYS A 280 -43.76 -17.78 4.74
CA LYS A 280 -42.49 -17.23 5.26
C LYS A 280 -41.68 -18.30 6.00
#